data_AF-A0A3M9Z2I1-F1
#
_entry.id   AF-A0A3M9Z2I1-F1
#
_cell.length_a   1.000
_cell.length_b   1.000
_cell.length_c   1.000
_cell.angle_alpha   90.00
_cell.angle_beta   90.00
_cell.angle_gamma   90.00
#
_symmetry.space_group_name_H-M   'P 1'
#
loop_
_entity.id
_entity.type
_entity.pdbx_description
1 polymer ?
#
loop_
_entity_poly.entity_id
_entity_poly.type
_entity_poly.pdbx_seq_one_letter_code
_entity_poly.pdbx_strand_id
1 'polypeptide(L)'
;MFLARKQFPGQIFISTLLNLPLVLPPSVVGYFLLLALGRGSPIKEWLGINLLFTWQAGAISSAVVALPLMVESTRAAIGSVNSELEAAARTLGSKEAEILWRITLPLAYRGILAGFGLSVARGLGEFGATLMVAGSIPGRTQTLPLAIYDAVQSQNYGLANIMVLVMTTIAFALLWWVRLLERQKEKGKGKVDAVDRRYSEATP
;
A
#
# COMPACT_ATOMS: atom_id res chain seq x y z
N MET A 1 3.42 -8.62 -12.57
CA MET A 1 3.60 -8.61 -14.04
C MET A 1 2.29 -8.44 -14.79
N PHE A 2 1.25 -9.23 -14.49
CA PHE A 2 -0.03 -9.18 -15.23
C PHE A 2 -0.66 -7.78 -15.34
N LEU A 3 -0.88 -7.08 -14.22
CA LEU A 3 -1.41 -5.69 -14.25
C LEU A 3 -0.41 -4.63 -14.75
N ALA A 4 0.90 -4.89 -14.64
CA ALA A 4 1.95 -3.91 -14.95
C ALA A 4 2.47 -3.99 -16.39
N ARG A 5 2.38 -5.16 -17.03
CA ARG A 5 3.01 -5.46 -18.33
C ARG A 5 2.03 -5.97 -19.39
N LYS A 6 0.90 -6.59 -19.01
CA LYS A 6 -0.10 -7.05 -19.99
C LYS A 6 -1.23 -6.05 -20.11
N GLN A 7 -1.58 -5.72 -21.36
CA GLN A 7 -2.81 -5.01 -21.69
C GLN A 7 -3.89 -6.04 -21.99
N PHE A 8 -5.02 -5.98 -21.28
CA PHE A 8 -6.17 -6.87 -21.50
C PHE A 8 -7.46 -6.05 -21.39
N PRO A 9 -8.56 -6.46 -22.08
CA PRO A 9 -9.74 -5.60 -22.25
C PRO A 9 -10.45 -5.21 -20.94
N GLY A 10 -10.27 -5.96 -19.84
CA GLY A 10 -10.80 -5.64 -18.51
C GLY A 10 -9.86 -4.85 -17.58
N GLN A 11 -8.65 -4.52 -18.04
CA GLN A 11 -7.62 -3.95 -17.16
C GLN A 11 -7.99 -2.57 -16.63
N ILE A 12 -8.61 -1.74 -17.46
CA ILE A 12 -9.07 -0.40 -17.05
C ILE A 12 -10.10 -0.53 -15.95
N PHE A 13 -11.13 -1.37 -16.16
CA PHE A 13 -12.18 -1.60 -15.16
C PHE A 13 -11.61 -2.10 -13.83
N ILE A 14 -10.72 -3.10 -13.85
CA ILE A 14 -10.09 -3.64 -12.64
C ILE A 14 -9.22 -2.58 -11.96
N SER A 15 -8.41 -1.84 -12.72
CA SER A 15 -7.56 -0.77 -12.16
C SER A 15 -8.41 0.31 -11.51
N THR A 16 -9.50 0.72 -12.16
CA THR A 16 -10.45 1.69 -11.59
C THR A 16 -11.07 1.16 -10.31
N LEU A 17 -11.55 -0.10 -10.30
CA LEU A 17 -12.14 -0.73 -9.12
C LEU A 17 -11.16 -0.80 -7.94
N LEU A 18 -9.90 -1.17 -8.20
CA LEU A 18 -8.86 -1.22 -7.16
C LEU A 18 -8.50 0.17 -6.62
N ASN A 19 -8.65 1.22 -7.45
CA ASN A 19 -8.36 2.60 -7.07
C ASN A 19 -9.56 3.35 -6.48
N LEU A 20 -10.78 2.81 -6.54
CA LEU A 20 -11.96 3.45 -5.94
C LEU A 20 -11.78 3.85 -4.47
N PRO A 21 -11.17 3.04 -3.58
CA PRO A 21 -10.97 3.44 -2.18
C PRO A 21 -10.12 4.71 -2.00
N LEU A 22 -9.33 5.09 -3.00
CA LEU A 22 -8.52 6.31 -2.97
C LEU A 22 -9.38 7.58 -3.12
N VAL A 23 -10.49 7.49 -3.85
CA VAL A 23 -11.35 8.62 -4.22
C VAL A 23 -12.59 8.69 -3.32
N LEU A 24 -13.07 7.54 -2.86
CA LEU A 24 -14.26 7.47 -2.02
C LEU A 24 -13.98 8.02 -0.61
N PRO A 25 -14.95 8.75 -0.02
CA PRO A 25 -14.88 9.08 1.40
C PRO A 25 -14.72 7.81 2.25
N PRO A 26 -13.91 7.81 3.32
CA PRO A 26 -13.68 6.63 4.15
C PRO A 26 -14.97 6.04 4.73
N SER A 27 -15.97 6.86 5.04
CA SER A 27 -17.28 6.40 5.51
C SER A 27 -18.03 5.58 4.46
N VAL A 28 -17.88 5.90 3.17
CA VAL A 28 -18.49 5.12 2.09
C VAL A 28 -17.80 3.76 1.96
N VAL A 29 -16.47 3.73 2.06
CA VAL A 29 -15.68 2.48 2.09
C VAL A 29 -16.08 1.64 3.31
N GLY A 30 -16.19 2.26 4.49
CA GLY A 30 -16.66 1.63 5.72
C GLY A 30 -18.06 1.04 5.60
N TYR A 31 -18.98 1.75 4.94
CA TYR A 31 -20.33 1.25 4.68
C TYR A 31 -20.33 0.00 3.80
N PHE A 32 -19.59 0.02 2.68
CA PHE A 32 -19.48 -1.17 1.84
C PHE A 32 -18.85 -2.35 2.57
N LEU A 33 -17.82 -2.10 3.40
CA LEU A 33 -17.22 -3.14 4.24
C LEU A 33 -18.18 -3.66 5.30
N LEU A 34 -18.99 -2.79 5.91
CA LEU A 34 -20.02 -3.20 6.87
C LEU A 34 -21.02 -4.16 6.23
N LEU A 35 -21.49 -3.87 5.01
CA LEU A 35 -22.37 -4.74 4.25
C LEU A 35 -21.68 -6.05 3.86
N ALA A 36 -20.43 -5.98 3.41
CA ALA A 36 -19.66 -7.15 2.97
C ALA A 36 -19.27 -8.10 4.12
N LEU A 37 -19.07 -7.57 5.33
CA LEU A 37 -18.67 -8.35 6.52
C LEU A 37 -19.84 -8.64 7.48
N GLY A 38 -21.00 -8.04 7.23
CA GLY A 38 -22.18 -8.09 8.08
C GLY A 38 -23.01 -9.37 7.98
N ARG A 39 -24.18 -9.35 8.63
CA ARG A 39 -25.18 -10.45 8.58
C ARG A 39 -25.75 -10.57 7.16
N GLY A 40 -25.85 -11.80 6.64
CA GLY A 40 -26.30 -12.07 5.28
C GLY A 40 -25.21 -11.93 4.21
N SER A 41 -23.95 -11.74 4.60
CA SER A 41 -22.83 -11.75 3.65
C SER A 41 -22.39 -13.19 3.36
N PRO A 42 -22.04 -13.51 2.10
CA PRO A 42 -21.49 -14.82 1.74
C PRO A 42 -20.23 -15.16 2.54
N ILE A 43 -19.43 -14.14 2.88
CA ILE A 43 -18.21 -14.29 3.70
C ILE A 43 -18.56 -14.84 5.09
N LYS A 44 -19.56 -14.24 5.74
CA LYS A 44 -20.00 -14.70 7.06
C LYS A 44 -20.68 -16.07 6.99
N GLU A 45 -21.49 -16.31 5.95
CA GLU A 45 -22.22 -17.57 5.80
C GLU A 45 -21.29 -18.76 5.50
N TRP A 46 -20.25 -18.55 4.70
CA TRP A 46 -19.30 -19.61 4.37
C TRP A 46 -18.25 -19.83 5.46
N LEU A 47 -17.77 -18.76 6.10
CA LEU A 47 -16.73 -18.88 7.12
C LEU A 47 -17.31 -19.12 8.53
N GLY A 48 -18.57 -18.76 8.77
CA GLY A 48 -19.19 -18.83 10.11
C GLY A 48 -18.61 -17.86 11.14
N ILE A 49 -17.70 -16.97 10.74
CA ILE A 49 -16.96 -16.07 11.65
C ILE A 49 -17.62 -14.68 11.66
N ASN A 50 -17.80 -14.12 12.86
CA ASN A 50 -18.22 -12.72 13.02
C ASN A 50 -16.99 -11.80 13.01
N LEU A 51 -16.78 -11.10 11.89
CA LEU A 51 -15.66 -10.16 11.74
C LEU A 51 -15.98 -8.76 12.26
N LEU A 52 -17.24 -8.32 12.23
CA LEU A 52 -17.60 -6.99 12.74
C LEU A 52 -17.26 -6.85 14.24
N PHE A 53 -16.84 -5.64 14.62
CA PHE A 53 -16.40 -5.29 15.97
C PHE A 53 -15.19 -6.10 16.48
N THR A 54 -14.34 -6.52 15.56
CA THR A 54 -13.06 -7.20 15.87
C THR A 54 -11.87 -6.43 15.31
N TRP A 55 -10.67 -6.68 15.84
CA TRP A 55 -9.46 -6.05 15.32
C TRP A 55 -9.18 -6.48 13.87
N GLN A 56 -9.63 -7.67 13.47
CA GLN A 56 -9.53 -8.18 12.11
C GLN A 56 -10.31 -7.31 11.12
N ALA A 57 -11.52 -6.86 11.48
CA ALA A 57 -12.26 -5.90 10.64
C ALA A 57 -11.52 -4.57 10.52
N GLY A 58 -10.85 -4.11 11.58
CA GLY A 58 -9.97 -2.94 11.53
C GLY A 58 -8.81 -3.15 10.56
N ALA A 59 -8.12 -4.29 10.64
CA ALA A 59 -7.02 -4.63 9.73
C ALA A 59 -7.48 -4.70 8.26
N ILE A 60 -8.66 -5.30 7.99
CA ILE A 60 -9.26 -5.33 6.64
C ILE A 60 -9.57 -3.91 6.16
N SER A 61 -10.16 -3.08 7.02
CA SER A 61 -10.46 -1.68 6.69
C SER A 61 -9.20 -0.90 6.31
N SER A 62 -8.14 -0.96 7.12
CA SER A 62 -6.87 -0.32 6.82
C SER A 62 -6.25 -0.85 5.52
N ALA A 63 -6.33 -2.17 5.29
CA ALA A 63 -5.80 -2.79 4.07
C ALA A 63 -6.52 -2.30 2.81
N VAL A 64 -7.85 -2.25 2.81
CA VAL A 64 -8.66 -1.79 1.66
C VAL A 64 -8.38 -0.33 1.33
N VAL A 65 -8.24 0.51 2.34
CA VAL A 65 -7.93 1.94 2.12
C VAL A 65 -6.47 2.15 1.67
N ALA A 66 -5.54 1.30 2.12
CA ALA A 66 -4.12 1.38 1.73
C ALA A 66 -3.81 0.68 0.39
N LEU A 67 -4.74 -0.15 -0.11
CA LEU A 67 -4.56 -0.98 -1.30
C LEU A 67 -4.21 -0.19 -2.58
N PRO A 68 -4.88 0.93 -2.91
CA PRO A 68 -4.57 1.70 -4.13
C PRO A 68 -3.09 2.12 -4.19
N LEU A 69 -2.56 2.61 -3.07
CA LEU A 69 -1.16 3.04 -2.96
C LEU A 69 -0.19 1.87 -3.19
N MET A 70 -0.52 0.69 -2.67
CA MET A 70 0.33 -0.50 -2.80
C MET A 70 0.36 -0.97 -4.26
N VAL A 71 -0.82 -1.01 -4.89
CA VAL A 71 -0.99 -1.44 -6.28
C VAL A 71 -0.23 -0.49 -7.21
N GLU A 72 -0.45 0.82 -7.09
CA GLU A 72 0.20 1.80 -7.98
C GLU A 72 1.71 1.86 -7.77
N SER A 73 2.18 1.82 -6.52
CA SER A 73 3.62 1.82 -6.23
C SER A 73 4.29 0.54 -6.75
N THR A 74 3.65 -0.61 -6.59
CA THR A 74 4.15 -1.90 -7.12
C THR A 74 4.16 -1.89 -8.65
N ARG A 75 3.11 -1.33 -9.28
CA ARG A 75 3.01 -1.20 -10.75
C ARG A 75 4.14 -0.32 -11.29
N ALA A 76 4.37 0.83 -10.68
CA ALA A 76 5.46 1.73 -11.03
C ALA A 76 6.84 1.08 -10.82
N ALA A 77 7.03 0.36 -9.71
CA ALA A 77 8.28 -0.33 -9.41
C ALA A 77 8.61 -1.40 -10.45
N ILE A 78 7.65 -2.26 -10.78
CA ILE A 78 7.78 -3.29 -11.82
C ILE A 78 7.98 -2.64 -13.20
N GLY A 79 7.23 -1.58 -13.51
CA GLY A 79 7.35 -0.83 -14.76
C GLY A 79 8.73 -0.22 -14.95
N SER A 80 9.45 0.12 -13.87
CA SER A 80 10.80 0.67 -13.93
C SER A 80 11.92 -0.34 -14.20
N VAL A 81 11.62 -1.65 -14.23
CA VAL A 81 12.60 -2.69 -14.58
C VAL A 81 12.83 -2.69 -16.09
N ASN A 82 14.10 -2.71 -16.52
CA ASN A 82 14.45 -2.76 -17.95
C ASN A 82 13.84 -4.01 -18.60
N SER A 83 12.98 -3.80 -19.60
CA SER A 83 12.30 -4.86 -20.35
C SER A 83 13.26 -5.73 -21.17
N GLU A 84 14.45 -5.23 -21.53
CA GLU A 84 15.45 -5.99 -22.28
C GLU A 84 15.99 -7.18 -21.48
N LEU A 85 16.16 -7.03 -20.17
CA LEU A 85 16.58 -8.12 -19.28
C LEU A 85 15.53 -9.25 -19.28
N GLU A 86 14.25 -8.89 -19.25
CA GLU A 86 13.16 -9.86 -19.36
C GLU A 86 13.11 -10.50 -20.76
N ALA A 87 13.34 -9.73 -21.82
CA ALA A 87 13.38 -10.24 -23.19
C ALA A 87 14.54 -11.23 -23.42
N ALA A 88 15.74 -10.93 -22.92
CA ALA A 88 16.89 -11.83 -22.99
C ALA A 88 16.65 -13.14 -22.20
N ALA A 89 16.00 -13.08 -21.04
CA ALA A 89 15.64 -14.29 -20.32
C ALA A 89 14.64 -15.17 -21.09
N ARG A 90 13.67 -14.55 -21.81
CA ARG A 90 12.75 -15.28 -22.69
C ARG A 90 13.47 -15.99 -23.83
N THR A 91 14.46 -15.36 -24.46
CA THR A 91 15.23 -15.98 -25.55
C THR A 91 16.08 -17.15 -25.06
N LEU A 92 16.53 -17.12 -23.80
CA LEU A 92 17.21 -18.24 -23.13
C LEU A 92 16.25 -19.34 -22.64
N GLY A 93 14.95 -19.26 -22.96
CA GLY A 93 13.95 -20.29 -22.63
C GLY A 93 13.37 -20.19 -21.22
N SER A 94 13.61 -19.10 -20.48
CA SER A 94 13.04 -18.91 -19.14
C SER A 94 11.52 -18.70 -19.22
N LYS A 95 10.77 -19.35 -18.33
CA LYS A 95 9.31 -19.18 -18.20
C LYS A 95 8.98 -17.84 -17.53
N GLU A 96 7.81 -17.26 -17.79
CA GLU A 96 7.39 -15.98 -17.19
C GLU A 96 7.43 -15.98 -15.65
N ALA A 97 7.13 -17.10 -14.99
CA ALA A 97 7.23 -17.22 -13.54
C ALA A 97 8.69 -17.10 -13.08
N GLU A 98 9.63 -17.69 -13.81
CA GLU A 98 11.06 -17.61 -13.50
C GLU A 98 11.59 -16.18 -13.69
N ILE A 99 11.20 -15.51 -14.78
CA ILE A 99 11.54 -14.11 -15.03
C ILE A 99 11.00 -13.22 -13.89
N LEU A 100 9.76 -13.44 -13.46
CA LEU A 100 9.16 -12.69 -12.37
C LEU A 100 9.97 -12.83 -11.08
N TRP A 101 10.28 -14.05 -10.66
CA TRP A 101 10.93 -14.32 -9.37
C TRP A 101 12.43 -14.05 -9.38
N ARG A 102 13.13 -14.26 -10.50
CA ARG A 102 14.59 -14.11 -10.58
C ARG A 102 15.06 -12.76 -11.09
N ILE A 103 14.24 -12.04 -11.86
CA ILE A 103 14.63 -10.77 -12.50
C ILE A 103 13.74 -9.63 -12.02
N THR A 104 12.45 -9.68 -12.32
CA THR A 104 11.55 -8.53 -12.11
C THR A 104 11.40 -8.19 -10.62
N LEU A 105 11.09 -9.16 -9.76
CA LEU A 105 10.91 -8.90 -8.31
C LEU A 105 12.22 -8.46 -7.63
N PRO A 106 13.38 -9.14 -7.83
CA PRO A 106 14.65 -8.72 -7.23
C PRO A 106 15.16 -7.36 -7.73
N LEU A 107 14.75 -6.89 -8.92
CA LEU A 107 15.08 -5.55 -9.39
C LEU A 107 14.06 -4.49 -8.92
N ALA A 108 12.79 -4.86 -8.77
CA ALA A 108 11.72 -3.96 -8.33
C ALA A 108 11.61 -3.83 -6.80
N TYR A 109 12.22 -4.74 -6.01
CA TYR A 109 11.95 -4.88 -4.56
C TYR A 109 12.05 -3.57 -3.77
N ARG A 110 13.00 -2.68 -4.06
CA ARG A 110 13.14 -1.40 -3.35
C ARG A 110 11.94 -0.49 -3.58
N GLY A 111 11.45 -0.44 -4.83
CA GLY A 111 10.26 0.33 -5.17
C GLY A 111 9.00 -0.27 -4.54
N ILE A 112 8.91 -1.60 -4.50
CA ILE A 112 7.82 -2.30 -3.82
C ILE A 112 7.86 -2.02 -2.31
N LEU A 113 9.04 -2.04 -1.69
CA LEU A 113 9.22 -1.77 -0.26
C LEU A 113 8.92 -0.31 0.11
N ALA A 114 9.30 0.64 -0.74
CA ALA A 114 8.92 2.04 -0.59
C ALA A 114 7.40 2.21 -0.67
N GLY A 115 6.77 1.59 -1.68
CA GLY A 115 5.31 1.54 -1.82
C GLY A 115 4.59 0.93 -0.62
N PHE A 116 5.12 -0.18 -0.10
CA PHE A 116 4.62 -0.82 1.11
C PHE A 116 4.67 0.14 2.30
N GLY A 117 5.77 0.85 2.51
CA GLY A 117 5.89 1.84 3.58
C GLY A 117 4.87 2.99 3.44
N LEU A 118 4.63 3.49 2.23
CA LEU A 118 3.59 4.50 1.97
C LEU A 118 2.18 3.96 2.26
N SER A 119 1.89 2.72 1.87
CA SER A 119 0.62 2.07 2.17
C SER A 119 0.41 1.85 3.67
N VAL A 120 1.44 1.43 4.40
CA VAL A 120 1.39 1.31 5.87
C VAL A 120 1.14 2.69 6.49
N ALA A 121 1.84 3.73 6.05
CA ALA A 121 1.60 5.10 6.52
C ALA A 121 0.16 5.55 6.27
N ARG A 122 -0.42 5.23 5.10
CA ARG A 122 -1.84 5.52 4.82
C ARG A 122 -2.80 4.75 5.72
N GLY A 123 -2.53 3.46 5.96
CA GLY A 123 -3.36 2.59 6.79
C GLY A 123 -3.34 2.98 8.26
N LEU A 124 -2.20 3.47 8.78
CA LEU A 124 -2.08 3.97 10.16
C LEU A 124 -2.99 5.16 10.45
N GLY A 125 -3.21 6.01 9.44
CA GLY A 125 -4.11 7.16 9.53
C GLY A 125 -5.58 6.82 9.27
N GLU A 126 -5.93 5.56 9.09
CA GLU A 126 -7.31 5.19 8.80
C GLU A 126 -8.20 5.30 10.03
N PHE A 127 -9.37 5.91 9.85
CA PHE A 127 -10.29 6.30 10.92
C PHE A 127 -11.73 5.95 10.55
N GLY A 128 -12.25 6.54 9.47
CA GLY A 128 -13.68 6.51 9.16
C GLY A 128 -14.18 5.12 8.79
N ALA A 129 -13.46 4.39 7.94
CA ALA A 129 -13.85 3.05 7.56
C ALA A 129 -13.75 2.08 8.75
N THR A 130 -12.72 2.25 9.59
CA THR A 130 -12.47 1.40 10.76
C THR A 130 -13.51 1.62 11.85
N LEU A 131 -13.90 2.88 12.11
CA LEU A 131 -14.97 3.20 13.08
C LEU A 131 -16.26 2.44 12.74
N MET A 132 -16.62 2.35 11.46
CA MET A 132 -17.85 1.68 11.05
C MET A 132 -17.82 0.17 11.27
N VAL A 133 -16.71 -0.50 10.95
CA VAL A 133 -16.66 -1.98 10.95
C VAL A 133 -16.10 -2.59 12.23
N ALA A 134 -15.20 -1.89 12.92
CA ALA A 134 -14.53 -2.36 14.13
C ALA A 134 -15.02 -1.62 15.39
N GLY A 135 -15.64 -0.46 15.24
CA GLY A 135 -16.02 0.41 16.36
C GLY A 135 -14.82 1.00 17.10
N SER A 136 -15.10 1.82 18.11
CA SER A 136 -14.10 2.28 19.08
C SER A 136 -14.31 1.57 20.41
N ILE A 137 -13.85 0.32 20.52
CA ILE A 137 -13.98 -0.47 21.77
C ILE A 137 -12.63 -0.45 22.50
N PRO A 138 -12.52 0.26 23.65
CA PRO A 138 -11.28 0.34 24.41
C PRO A 138 -10.72 -1.03 24.78
N GLY A 139 -9.41 -1.21 24.61
CA GLY A 139 -8.71 -2.46 24.90
C GLY A 139 -9.02 -3.63 23.95
N ARG A 140 -9.80 -3.40 22.89
CA ARG A 140 -10.18 -4.46 21.92
C ARG A 140 -9.96 -4.05 20.46
N THR A 141 -10.58 -2.96 20.02
CA THR A 141 -10.57 -2.52 18.61
C THR A 141 -10.22 -1.05 18.43
N GLN A 142 -10.16 -0.28 19.52
CA GLN A 142 -9.81 1.13 19.47
C GLN A 142 -8.39 1.33 18.93
N THR A 143 -8.31 1.95 17.76
CA THR A 143 -7.06 2.38 17.14
C THR A 143 -6.63 3.75 17.67
N LEU A 144 -5.37 4.13 17.44
CA LEU A 144 -4.85 5.42 17.92
C LEU A 144 -5.64 6.63 17.36
N PRO A 145 -6.04 6.68 16.06
CA PRO A 145 -6.93 7.73 15.56
C PRO A 145 -8.27 7.80 16.28
N LEU A 146 -8.87 6.65 16.60
CA LEU A 146 -10.12 6.56 17.33
C LEU A 146 -9.97 7.06 18.77
N ALA A 147 -8.88 6.67 19.44
CA ALA A 147 -8.58 7.13 20.79
C ALA A 147 -8.35 8.65 20.86
N ILE A 148 -7.68 9.24 19.85
CA ILE A 148 -7.51 10.70 19.73
C ILE A 148 -8.88 11.37 19.58
N TYR A 149 -9.73 10.86 18.70
CA TYR A 149 -11.07 11.40 18.48
C TYR A 149 -11.94 11.34 19.75
N ASP A 150 -11.92 10.21 20.46
CA ASP A 150 -12.64 10.05 21.73
C ASP A 150 -12.09 10.99 22.83
N ALA A 151 -10.78 11.19 22.89
CA ALA A 151 -10.13 12.12 23.83
C ALA A 151 -10.55 13.58 23.58
N VAL A 152 -10.63 13.98 22.31
CA VAL A 152 -11.11 15.33 21.94
C VAL A 152 -12.60 15.50 22.25
N GLN A 153 -13.44 14.50 21.95
CA GLN A 153 -14.86 14.54 22.29
C GLN A 153 -15.12 14.64 23.80
N SER A 154 -14.26 14.00 24.61
CA SER A 154 -14.31 14.08 26.07
C SER A 154 -13.59 15.32 26.65
N GLN A 155 -13.18 16.26 25.79
CA GLN A 155 -12.44 17.49 26.16
C GLN A 155 -11.13 17.22 26.92
N ASN A 156 -10.59 16.01 26.84
CA ASN A 156 -9.30 15.63 27.43
C ASN A 156 -8.16 15.94 26.46
N TYR A 157 -7.91 17.23 26.25
CA TYR A 157 -6.87 17.69 25.33
C TYR A 157 -5.45 17.29 25.75
N GLY A 158 -5.21 17.11 27.05
CA GLY A 158 -3.91 16.63 27.55
C GLY A 158 -3.55 15.25 27.00
N LEU A 159 -4.48 14.30 27.12
CA LEU A 159 -4.31 12.95 26.58
C LEU A 159 -4.30 12.95 25.04
N ALA A 160 -5.17 13.74 24.40
CA ALA A 160 -5.20 13.86 22.94
C ALA A 160 -3.86 14.37 22.38
N ASN A 161 -3.26 15.38 23.00
CA ASN A 161 -1.98 15.95 22.56
C ASN A 161 -0.84 14.92 22.62
N ILE A 162 -0.78 14.10 23.68
CA ILE A 162 0.21 13.04 23.82
C ILE A 162 0.03 12.00 22.70
N MET A 163 -1.20 11.55 22.46
CA MET A 163 -1.48 10.57 21.42
C MET A 163 -1.18 11.10 20.01
N VAL A 164 -1.52 12.37 19.74
CA VAL A 164 -1.17 13.05 18.48
C VAL A 164 0.34 13.11 18.32
N LEU A 165 1.09 13.53 19.34
CA LEU A 165 2.55 13.60 19.28
C LEU A 165 3.18 12.24 18.96
N VAL A 166 2.71 11.17 19.62
CA VAL A 166 3.16 9.79 19.36
C VAL A 166 2.84 9.40 17.92
N MET A 167 1.60 9.61 17.47
CA MET A 167 1.17 9.25 16.11
C MET A 167 1.95 10.01 15.03
N THR A 168 2.14 11.31 15.20
CA THR A 168 2.92 12.15 14.29
C THR A 168 4.38 11.71 14.24
N THR A 169 4.97 11.35 15.38
CA THR A 169 6.36 10.87 15.44
C THR A 169 6.53 9.54 14.68
N ILE A 170 5.60 8.61 14.88
CA ILE A 170 5.60 7.32 14.16
C ILE A 170 5.42 7.53 12.65
N ALA A 171 4.47 8.37 12.25
CA ALA A 171 4.23 8.70 10.85
C ALA A 171 5.46 9.36 10.20
N PHE A 172 6.09 10.30 10.89
CA PHE A 172 7.32 10.94 10.43
C PHE A 172 8.46 9.93 10.27
N ALA A 173 8.68 9.08 11.27
CA ALA A 173 9.74 8.06 11.22
C ALA A 173 9.55 7.08 10.05
N LEU A 174 8.31 6.66 9.78
CA LEU A 174 7.99 5.78 8.65
C LEU A 174 8.21 6.48 7.30
N LEU A 175 7.73 7.71 7.14
CA LEU A 175 7.96 8.47 5.91
C LEU A 175 9.44 8.77 5.69
N TRP A 176 10.18 9.09 6.76
CA TRP A 176 11.62 9.28 6.72
C TRP A 176 12.34 8.01 6.27
N TRP A 177 11.98 6.85 6.84
CA TRP A 177 12.51 5.55 6.45
C TRP A 177 12.27 5.24 4.97
N VAL A 178 11.06 5.48 4.46
CA VAL A 178 10.74 5.30 3.03
C VAL A 178 11.63 6.17 2.15
N ARG A 179 11.81 7.46 2.50
CA ARG A 179 12.66 8.38 1.73
C ARG A 179 14.14 7.96 1.71
N LEU A 180 14.63 7.33 2.78
CA LEU A 180 16.00 6.80 2.81
C LEU A 180 16.19 5.64 1.82
N LEU A 181 15.17 4.80 1.64
CA LEU A 181 15.20 3.70 0.67
C LEU A 181 15.20 4.22 -0.78
N GLU A 182 14.47 5.30 -1.05
CA GLU A 182 14.37 5.92 -2.38
C GLU A 182 15.67 6.62 -2.81
N ARG A 183 16.35 7.34 -1.90
CA ARG A 183 17.62 8.05 -2.19
C ARG A 183 18.73 7.16 -2.75
N GLN A 184 18.73 5.87 -2.42
CA GLN A 184 19.70 4.91 -2.95
C GLN A 184 19.49 4.62 -4.45
N LYS A 185 18.27 4.80 -4.97
CA LYS A 185 17.91 4.61 -6.39
C LYS A 185 18.49 5.72 -7.27
N GLU A 186 18.48 6.96 -6.78
CA GLU A 186 19.04 8.12 -7.48
C GLU A 186 20.57 8.05 -7.59
N LYS A 187 21.26 7.61 -6.52
CA LYS A 187 22.72 7.42 -6.53
C LYS A 187 23.18 6.33 -7.51
N GLY A 188 22.39 5.28 -7.70
CA GLY A 188 22.67 4.21 -8.67
C GLY A 188 22.51 4.67 -10.12
N LYS A 189 21.43 5.42 -10.41
CA LYS A 189 21.13 5.94 -11.74
C LYS A 189 22.15 7.00 -12.19
N GLY A 190 22.50 7.94 -11.29
CA GLY A 190 23.52 8.96 -11.57
C GLY A 190 24.93 8.39 -11.82
N LYS A 191 25.22 7.17 -11.33
CA LYS A 191 26.51 6.50 -11.58
C LYS A 191 26.56 5.82 -12.95
N VAL A 192 25.43 5.30 -13.44
CA VAL A 192 25.32 4.70 -14.80
C VAL A 192 25.32 5.79 -15.86
N ASP A 193 24.55 6.86 -15.67
CA ASP A 193 24.49 7.99 -16.61
C ASP A 193 25.85 8.70 -16.74
N ALA A 194 26.65 8.75 -15.67
CA ALA A 194 27.99 9.31 -15.68
C ALA A 194 29.03 8.41 -16.39
N VAL A 195 28.79 7.09 -16.43
CA VAL A 195 29.64 6.14 -17.16
C VAL A 195 29.33 6.22 -18.66
N ASP A 196 28.06 6.21 -19.05
CA ASP A 196 27.65 6.36 -20.47
C ASP A 196 28.11 7.69 -21.07
N ARG A 197 28.05 8.80 -20.31
CA ARG A 197 28.57 10.09 -20.76
C ARG A 197 30.07 10.05 -21.04
N ARG A 198 30.86 9.37 -20.20
CA ARG A 198 32.31 9.19 -20.42
C ARG A 198 32.60 8.29 -21.62
N TYR A 199 31.80 7.27 -21.87
CA TYR A 199 31.96 6.42 -23.07
C TYR A 199 31.62 7.20 -24.35
N SER A 200 30.54 7.99 -24.35
CA SER A 200 30.17 8.83 -25.49
C SER A 200 31.18 9.94 -25.79
N GLU A 201 31.88 10.46 -24.78
CA GLU A 201 32.96 11.45 -24.96
C GLU A 201 34.31 10.82 -25.36
N ALA A 202 34.49 9.52 -25.17
CA ALA A 202 35.74 8.79 -25.45
C ALA A 202 35.75 8.05 -26.80
N THR A 203 34.66 8.09 -27.57
CA THR A 203 34.59 7.50 -28.91
C THR A 203 34.63 8.64 -29.95
N PRO A 204 35.61 8.67 -30.87
CA PRO A 204 35.75 9.72 -31.88
C PRO A 204 34.66 9.68 -32.97
#